data_AF-A0A4S8P3U6-F1
#
_entry.id   AF-A0A4S8P3U6-F1
#
_cell.length_a   1.000
_cell.length_b   1.000
_cell.length_c   1.000
_cell.angle_alpha   90.00
_cell.angle_beta   90.00
_cell.angle_gamma   90.00
#
_symmetry.space_group_name_H-M   'P 1'
#
loop_
_entity.id
_entity.type
_entity.pdbx_description
1 polymer ?
#
loop_
_entity_poly.entity_id
_entity_poly.type
_entity_poly.pdbx_seq_one_letter_code
_entity_poly.pdbx_strand_id
1 'polypeptide(L)'
;MSLSHTDEKLVRMANQIAVFFLSQPEEVRIEGVATHINKFWEPRMRRRFFEMIDQRLGDFLPLVLSASSAIKRPGEPDAGAVGVGRDAAAGAPGGKGPAAGESLSEPSIPEA
;
A
#
# COMPACT_ATOMS: atom_id res chain seq x y z
N MET A 1 0.26 16.81 18.67
CA MET A 1 -0.60 17.05 17.49
C MET A 1 -1.36 15.77 17.22
N SER A 2 -2.68 15.82 17.11
CA SER A 2 -3.47 14.63 16.75
C SER A 2 -3.22 14.27 15.29
N LEU A 3 -3.19 12.98 14.98
CA LEU A 3 -3.24 12.50 13.60
C LEU A 3 -4.60 12.89 13.00
N SER A 4 -4.60 13.30 11.73
CA SER A 4 -5.84 13.39 10.97
C SER A 4 -6.26 12.00 10.49
N HIS A 5 -7.53 11.83 10.14
CA HIS A 5 -8.01 10.57 9.57
C HIS A 5 -7.26 10.16 8.29
N THR A 6 -6.81 11.13 7.50
CA THR A 6 -5.96 10.91 6.32
C THR A 6 -4.58 10.39 6.71
N ASP A 7 -4.00 10.91 7.78
CA ASP A 7 -2.69 10.48 8.29
C ASP A 7 -2.76 9.04 8.81
N GLU A 8 -3.76 8.71 9.60
CA GLU A 8 -4.00 7.34 10.09
C GLU A 8 -4.13 6.34 8.92
N LYS A 9 -4.88 6.71 7.87
CA LYS A 9 -4.99 5.90 6.66
C LYS A 9 -3.64 5.71 5.98
N LEU A 10 -2.81 6.76 5.95
CA LEU A 10 -1.49 6.71 5.33
C LEU A 10 -0.52 5.80 6.11
N VAL A 11 -0.52 5.85 7.45
CA VAL A 11 0.21 4.89 8.30
C VAL A 11 -0.26 3.48 8.02
N ARG A 12 -1.58 3.25 8.01
CA ARG A 12 -2.17 1.93 7.78
C ARG A 12 -1.74 1.35 6.43
N MET A 13 -1.81 2.15 5.36
CA MET A 13 -1.37 1.70 4.03
C MET A 13 0.11 1.36 3.98
N ALA A 14 0.98 2.21 4.55
CA ALA A 14 2.43 1.93 4.62
C ALA A 14 2.72 0.61 5.35
N ASN A 15 2.06 0.40 6.49
CA ASN A 15 2.22 -0.81 7.29
C ASN A 15 1.69 -2.06 6.55
N GLN A 16 0.58 -1.95 5.82
CA GLN A 16 0.07 -3.06 5.00
C GLN A 16 1.06 -3.47 3.90
N ILE A 17 1.70 -2.51 3.24
CA ILE A 17 2.76 -2.78 2.26
C ILE A 17 3.93 -3.51 2.92
N ALA A 18 4.39 -3.03 4.08
CA ALA A 18 5.46 -3.69 4.83
C ALA A 18 5.10 -5.12 5.24
N VAL A 19 3.89 -5.35 5.76
CA VAL A 19 3.42 -6.70 6.14
C VAL A 19 3.43 -7.66 4.96
N PHE A 20 3.02 -7.21 3.76
CA PHE A 20 3.11 -8.04 2.55
C PHE A 20 4.55 -8.49 2.28
N PHE A 21 5.52 -7.57 2.38
CA PHE A 21 6.93 -7.87 2.14
C PHE A 21 7.60 -8.70 3.25
N LEU A 22 7.00 -8.85 4.44
CA LEU A 22 7.53 -9.75 5.47
C LEU A 22 7.58 -11.22 5.00
N SER A 23 6.71 -11.61 4.06
CA SER A 23 6.72 -12.95 3.45
C SER A 23 7.87 -13.19 2.48
N GLN A 24 8.55 -12.12 2.04
CA GLN A 24 9.64 -12.18 1.06
C GLN A 24 11.01 -12.37 1.76
N PRO A 25 12.08 -12.74 1.03
CA PRO A 25 13.44 -12.77 1.57
C PRO A 25 13.86 -11.40 2.15
N GLU A 26 14.60 -11.41 3.26
CA GLU A 26 14.95 -10.19 4.01
C GLU A 26 15.68 -9.14 3.14
N GLU A 27 16.58 -9.61 2.29
CA GLU A 27 17.37 -8.83 1.33
C GLU A 27 16.52 -7.97 0.38
N VAL A 28 15.30 -8.40 0.02
CA VAL A 28 14.44 -7.66 -0.92
C VAL A 28 13.33 -6.85 -0.25
N ARG A 29 13.12 -6.98 1.07
CA ARG A 29 11.97 -6.35 1.74
C ARG A 29 12.03 -4.84 1.70
N ILE A 30 13.19 -4.28 2.06
CA ILE A 30 13.40 -2.82 2.12
C ILE A 30 13.21 -2.21 0.73
N GLU A 31 13.88 -2.77 -0.27
CA GLU A 31 13.79 -2.31 -1.66
C GLU A 31 12.38 -2.48 -2.22
N GLY A 32 11.71 -3.60 -1.92
CA GLY A 32 10.34 -3.88 -2.35
C GLY A 32 9.33 -2.87 -1.81
N VAL A 33 9.39 -2.56 -0.50
CA VAL A 33 8.53 -1.53 0.12
C VAL A 33 8.80 -0.16 -0.50
N ALA A 34 10.07 0.24 -0.60
CA ALA A 34 10.44 1.53 -1.16
C ALA A 34 10.01 1.68 -2.63
N THR A 35 10.21 0.63 -3.43
CA THR A 35 9.79 0.58 -4.83
C THR A 35 8.29 0.70 -4.98
N HIS A 36 7.51 0.00 -4.14
CA HIS A 36 6.06 0.08 -4.17
C HIS A 36 5.58 1.51 -3.86
N ILE A 37 6.10 2.13 -2.80
CA ILE A 37 5.74 3.51 -2.45
C ILE A 37 6.15 4.48 -3.56
N ASN A 38 7.37 4.35 -4.11
CA ASN A 38 7.83 5.22 -5.19
C ASN A 38 6.97 5.12 -6.46
N LYS A 39 6.50 3.91 -6.80
CA LYS A 39 5.71 3.66 -8.03
C LYS A 39 4.25 4.08 -7.89
N PHE A 40 3.64 3.83 -6.74
CA PHE A 40 2.18 3.93 -6.60
C PHE A 40 1.72 5.13 -5.77
N TRP A 41 2.60 5.80 -5.03
CA TRP A 41 2.21 6.96 -4.24
C TRP A 41 2.47 8.27 -4.98
N GLU A 42 1.43 9.10 -5.01
CA GLU A 42 1.51 10.45 -5.51
C GLU A 42 2.52 11.30 -4.70
N PRO A 43 3.15 12.32 -5.31
CA PRO A 43 4.11 13.18 -4.62
C PRO A 43 3.59 13.76 -3.30
N ARG A 44 2.34 14.21 -3.24
CA ARG A 44 1.73 14.75 -2.01
C ARG A 44 1.66 13.73 -0.87
N MET A 45 1.40 12.46 -1.18
CA MET A 45 1.35 11.39 -0.17
C MET A 45 2.75 11.12 0.37
N ARG A 46 3.75 11.03 -0.51
CA ARG A 46 5.16 10.85 -0.08
C ARG A 46 5.66 12.02 0.75
N ARG A 47 5.29 13.25 0.40
CA ARG A 47 5.61 14.42 1.22
C ARG A 47 5.00 14.29 2.62
N ARG A 48 3.70 14.01 2.71
CA ARG A 48 3.03 13.87 4.01
C ARG A 48 3.60 12.73 4.85
N PHE A 49 3.94 11.61 4.22
CA PHE A 49 4.65 10.49 4.84
C PHE A 49 5.95 10.91 5.51
N PHE A 50 6.81 11.65 4.80
CA PHE A 50 8.06 12.14 5.36
C PHE A 50 7.85 13.17 6.47
N GLU A 51 6.89 14.09 6.32
CA GLU A 51 6.52 15.02 7.41
C GLU A 51 6.13 14.25 8.69
N MET A 52 5.36 13.18 8.55
CA MET A 52 4.95 12.35 9.68
C MET A 52 6.13 11.61 10.32
N ILE A 53 7.04 11.04 9.52
CA ILE A 53 8.25 10.38 10.03
C ILE A 53 9.15 11.39 10.77
N ASP A 54 9.41 12.55 10.15
CA ASP A 54 10.30 13.57 10.70
C ASP A 54 9.73 14.14 12.02
N GLN A 55 8.40 14.24 12.14
CA GLN A 55 7.70 14.66 13.36
C GLN A 55 7.42 13.51 14.34
N ARG A 56 7.82 12.27 14.02
CA ARG A 56 7.52 11.05 14.80
C ARG A 56 6.02 10.87 15.08
N LEU A 57 5.19 11.17 14.09
CA LEU A 57 3.74 11.02 14.13
C LEU A 57 3.32 9.70 13.50
N GLY A 58 2.63 8.87 14.27
CA GLY A 58 2.05 7.61 13.81
C GLY A 58 2.95 6.39 13.98
N ASP A 59 2.30 5.24 14.13
CA ASP A 59 2.94 3.97 14.47
C ASP A 59 3.39 3.22 13.20
N PHE A 60 4.45 3.73 12.55
CA PHE A 60 5.05 3.06 11.40
C PHE A 60 5.85 1.82 11.83
N LEU A 61 5.70 0.72 11.08
CA LEU A 61 6.49 -0.49 11.32
C LEU A 61 8.00 -0.24 11.10
N PRO A 62 8.89 -0.95 11.81
CA PRO A 62 10.34 -0.80 11.64
C PRO A 62 10.80 -0.95 10.18
N LEU A 63 10.18 -1.87 9.44
CA LEU A 63 10.49 -2.08 8.02
C LEU A 63 10.15 -0.85 7.15
N VAL A 64 9.05 -0.13 7.46
CA VAL A 64 8.67 1.11 6.77
C VAL A 64 9.70 2.21 7.05
N LEU A 65 10.13 2.32 8.31
CA LEU A 65 11.15 3.30 8.71
C LEU A 65 12.49 3.01 8.03
N SER A 66 12.92 1.75 7.96
CA SER A 66 14.13 1.37 7.20
C SER A 66 13.99 1.68 5.70
N ALA A 67 12.85 1.37 5.09
CA ALA A 67 12.57 1.65 3.69
C ALA A 67 12.51 3.15 3.37
N SER A 68 12.25 4.02 4.35
CA SER A 68 12.21 5.48 4.16
C SER A 68 13.51 6.05 3.57
N SER A 69 14.66 5.42 3.85
CA SER A 69 15.96 5.78 3.30
C SER A 69 16.07 5.60 1.77
N ALA A 70 15.28 4.69 1.20
CA ALA A 70 15.27 4.37 -0.23
C ALA A 70 14.07 4.97 -0.98
N ILE A 71 13.16 5.66 -0.28
CA ILE A 71 12.01 6.34 -0.88
C ILE A 71 12.43 7.73 -1.35
N LYS A 72 12.05 8.09 -2.58
CA LYS A 72 12.36 9.39 -3.17
C LYS A 72 11.52 10.48 -2.49
N ARG A 73 12.18 11.38 -1.75
CA ARG A 73 11.56 12.61 -1.22
C ARG A 73 11.16 13.51 -2.39
N PRO A 74 9.87 13.87 -2.53
CA PRO A 74 9.46 14.90 -3.49
C PRO A 74 10.12 16.24 -3.13
N GLY A 75 10.50 17.03 -4.13
CA GLY A 75 10.93 18.42 -3.93
C GLY A 75 9.79 19.31 -3.41
N GLU A 76 10.12 20.56 -3.07
CA GLU A 76 9.16 21.57 -2.62
C GLU A 76 7.96 21.69 -3.57
N PRO A 77 6.75 21.99 -3.05
CA PRO A 77 5.53 21.97 -3.84
C PRO A 77 5.54 23.07 -4.90
N ASP A 78 5.20 22.71 -6.13
CA ASP A 78 4.42 23.63 -6.96
C ASP A 78 3.01 23.69 -6.35
N ALA A 79 2.58 24.88 -5.97
CA ALA A 79 1.40 25.14 -5.17
C ALA A 79 0.12 24.92 -6.00
N GLY A 80 -0.28 23.66 -6.26
CA GLY A 80 -1.44 23.42 -7.13
C GLY A 80 -2.23 22.13 -6.97
N ALA A 81 -1.71 21.07 -6.34
CA ALA A 81 -2.38 19.77 -6.36
C ALA A 81 -3.14 19.43 -5.06
N VAL A 82 -4.03 20.33 -4.61
CA VAL A 82 -5.05 20.02 -3.59
C VAL A 82 -6.23 19.32 -4.27
N GLY A 83 -6.52 18.10 -3.84
CA GLY A 83 -7.66 17.32 -4.31
C GLY A 83 -7.55 15.86 -3.89
N VAL A 84 -7.50 15.59 -2.58
CA VAL A 84 -7.80 14.24 -2.09
C VAL A 84 -9.32 14.21 -1.99
N GLY A 85 -9.93 13.45 -2.90
CA GLY A 85 -11.37 13.44 -3.13
C GLY A 85 -12.19 13.29 -1.85
N ARG A 86 -13.04 14.28 -1.61
CA ARG A 86 -14.39 13.96 -1.14
C ARG A 86 -15.07 13.19 -2.28
N ASP A 87 -15.85 12.17 -1.93
CA ASP A 87 -16.70 11.35 -2.80
C ASP A 87 -16.06 10.03 -3.29
N ALA A 88 -15.88 9.08 -2.37
CA ALA A 88 -15.81 7.64 -2.67
C ALA A 88 -17.10 6.92 -2.23
N ALA A 89 -18.24 7.55 -2.51
CA ALA A 89 -19.57 6.99 -2.31
C ALA A 89 -20.41 7.12 -3.60
N ALA A 90 -19.94 6.55 -4.71
CA ALA A 90 -20.77 6.25 -5.89
C ALA A 90 -20.05 5.30 -6.87
N GLY A 91 -20.61 4.10 -7.02
CA GLY A 91 -20.69 3.31 -8.27
C GLY A 91 -19.42 3.02 -9.08
N ALA A 92 -18.90 1.79 -8.95
CA ALA A 92 -18.19 1.14 -10.04
C ALA A 92 -19.21 0.53 -11.03
N PRO A 93 -19.15 0.81 -12.35
CA PRO A 93 -19.97 0.12 -13.33
C PRO A 93 -19.29 -1.19 -13.79
N GLY A 94 -20.05 -2.28 -13.65
CA GLY A 94 -20.10 -3.44 -14.55
C GLY A 94 -18.79 -4.04 -15.09
N GLY A 95 -18.22 -5.01 -14.37
CA GLY A 95 -17.37 -6.05 -14.95
C GLY A 95 -18.20 -7.32 -15.20
N LYS A 96 -18.42 -7.66 -16.47
CA LYS A 96 -19.27 -8.76 -16.95
C LYS A 96 -18.46 -10.05 -17.11
N GLY A 97 -18.94 -11.15 -16.52
CA GLY A 97 -18.74 -12.52 -17.01
C GLY A 97 -18.01 -13.51 -16.07
N PRO A 98 -18.70 -14.53 -15.54
CA PRO A 98 -18.06 -15.76 -15.07
C PRO A 98 -17.92 -16.74 -16.26
N ALA A 99 -16.74 -17.32 -16.44
CA ALA A 99 -16.56 -18.47 -17.32
C ALA A 99 -16.25 -19.69 -16.45
N ALA A 100 -17.07 -20.70 -16.63
CA ALA A 100 -17.03 -22.00 -15.98
C ALA A 100 -15.69 -22.71 -16.21
N GLY A 101 -15.20 -23.37 -15.17
CA GLY A 101 -14.15 -24.38 -15.23
C GLY A 101 -14.51 -25.47 -14.24
N GLU A 102 -15.17 -26.50 -14.73
CA GLU A 102 -15.59 -27.69 -13.98
C GLU A 102 -14.39 -28.34 -13.26
N SER A 103 -14.50 -28.47 -11.94
CA SER A 103 -13.74 -29.44 -11.16
C SER A 103 -14.46 -30.78 -11.24
N LEU A 104 -14.01 -31.69 -12.10
CA LEU A 104 -14.20 -33.12 -11.91
C LEU A 104 -12.89 -33.71 -11.40
N SER A 105 -12.90 -34.17 -10.15
CA SER A 105 -11.89 -35.09 -9.64
C SER A 105 -12.66 -36.19 -8.93
N GLU A 106 -12.94 -37.25 -9.68
CA GLU A 106 -13.50 -38.50 -9.19
C GLU A 106 -12.32 -39.36 -8.70
N PRO A 107 -12.22 -39.74 -7.42
CA PRO A 107 -11.25 -40.73 -6.99
C PRO A 107 -11.80 -42.14 -7.25
N SER A 108 -11.17 -42.85 -8.19
CA SER A 108 -11.41 -44.28 -8.42
C SER A 108 -11.02 -45.11 -7.18
N ILE A 109 -11.96 -45.87 -6.65
CA ILE A 109 -11.68 -47.00 -5.75
C ILE A 109 -12.11 -48.28 -6.48
N PRO A 110 -11.20 -49.21 -6.80
CA PRO A 110 -11.57 -50.55 -7.23
C PRO A 110 -11.81 -51.45 -6.00
N GLU A 111 -12.95 -52.14 -5.96
CA GLU A 111 -13.11 -53.34 -5.12
C GLU A 111 -13.01 -54.61 -5.98
N ALA A 112 -12.39 -55.63 -5.37
CA ALA A 112 -12.19 -56.97 -5.90
C ALA A 112 -13.38 -57.89 -5.59
#